data_AF-A0AAU4H552-F1
#
_entry.id   AF-A0AAU4H552-F1
#
_cell.length_a   1.000
_cell.length_b   1.000
_cell.length_c   1.000
_cell.angle_alpha   90.00
_cell.angle_beta   90.00
_cell.angle_gamma   90.00
#
_symmetry.space_group_name_H-M   'P 1'
#
loop_
_entity.id
_entity.type
_entity.pdbx_description
1 polymer ?
#
loop_
_entity_poly.entity_id
_entity_poly.type
_entity_poly.pdbx_seq_one_letter_code
_entity_poly.pdbx_strand_id
1 'polypeptide(L)'
;MSRFAEVVVLARDARDIMKPLTERDESRPWTGEFVDIGHGMFDGWAIEFVRRSRWAGLLGHLESLPWPSPHTVQVLIHDEEDDCFGVWMIHDGRLVEVPLPRTRRDFWTNHYTGVVDPDCPGILVRTDGPFGGAGEG
;
A
#
# COMPACT_ATOMS: atom_id res chain seq x y z
N MET A 1 -10.27 -2.27 16.79
CA MET A 1 -9.79 -3.56 16.26
C MET A 1 -8.37 -3.34 15.74
N SER A 2 -7.51 -4.34 15.82
CA SER A 2 -6.16 -4.26 15.25
C SER A 2 -6.31 -4.34 13.74
N ARG A 3 -6.08 -3.23 13.05
CA ARG A 3 -6.19 -3.17 11.59
C ARG A 3 -4.97 -3.83 10.97
N PHE A 4 -5.20 -4.89 10.21
CA PHE A 4 -4.16 -5.56 9.43
C PHE A 4 -4.04 -4.88 8.07
N ALA A 5 -2.82 -4.49 7.70
CA ALA A 5 -2.50 -4.04 6.35
C ALA A 5 -1.48 -5.01 5.75
N GLU A 6 -1.82 -5.60 4.62
CA GLU A 6 -0.91 -6.39 3.80
C GLU A 6 -0.31 -5.49 2.73
N VAL A 7 1.02 -5.53 2.60
CA VAL A 7 1.74 -4.79 1.57
C VAL A 7 2.59 -5.76 0.77
N VAL A 8 2.43 -5.73 -0.55
CA VAL A 8 3.23 -6.49 -1.50
C VAL A 8 3.97 -5.52 -2.41
N VAL A 9 5.26 -5.75 -2.63
CA VAL A 9 6.09 -4.98 -3.56
C VAL A 9 6.57 -5.92 -4.64
N LEU A 10 6.32 -5.56 -5.90
CA LEU A 10 6.87 -6.21 -7.09
C LEU A 10 7.80 -5.25 -7.80
N ALA A 11 9.02 -5.67 -8.11
CA ALA A 11 9.98 -4.86 -8.86
C ALA A 11 11.01 -5.73 -9.57
N ARG A 12 11.53 -5.24 -10.70
CA ARG A 12 12.62 -5.91 -11.43
C ARG A 12 13.98 -5.48 -10.90
N ASP A 13 14.91 -6.44 -10.79
CA ASP A 13 16.31 -6.24 -10.40
C ASP A 13 16.48 -5.52 -9.06
N ALA A 14 15.52 -5.64 -8.15
CA ALA A 14 15.44 -4.82 -6.94
C ALA A 14 15.96 -5.50 -5.66
N ARG A 15 16.58 -6.68 -5.77
CA ARG A 15 17.06 -7.45 -4.60
C ARG A 15 18.00 -6.66 -3.71
N ASP A 16 18.96 -5.94 -4.28
CA ASP A 16 19.91 -5.15 -3.50
C ASP A 16 19.23 -3.96 -2.80
N ILE A 17 18.18 -3.40 -3.41
CA ILE A 17 17.38 -2.32 -2.85
C ILE A 17 16.47 -2.83 -1.72
N MET A 18 15.89 -4.01 -1.89
CA MET A 18 14.95 -4.61 -0.95
C MET A 18 15.64 -5.37 0.18
N LYS A 19 16.89 -5.82 0.01
CA LYS A 19 17.62 -6.57 1.02
C LYS A 19 17.66 -5.87 2.39
N PRO A 20 17.99 -4.57 2.52
CA PRO A 20 17.90 -3.90 3.81
C PRO A 20 16.49 -3.97 4.40
N LEU A 21 15.44 -3.87 3.58
CA LEU A 21 14.05 -3.90 4.00
C LEU A 21 13.59 -5.27 4.55
N THR A 22 14.35 -6.34 4.27
CA THR A 22 14.15 -7.68 4.86
C THR A 22 14.81 -7.85 6.23
N GLU A 23 15.55 -6.85 6.69
CA GLU A 23 16.22 -6.84 7.99
C GLU A 23 15.58 -5.81 8.92
N ARG A 24 15.61 -6.12 10.22
CA ARG A 24 15.12 -5.22 11.26
C ARG A 24 15.97 -3.95 11.33
N ASP A 25 15.31 -2.81 11.36
CA ASP A 25 15.97 -1.52 11.48
C ASP A 25 15.03 -0.55 12.20
N GLU A 26 15.44 -0.15 13.41
CA GLU A 26 14.64 0.70 14.29
C GLU A 26 14.74 2.19 13.93
N SER A 27 15.60 2.56 12.96
CA SER A 27 15.74 3.94 12.49
C SER A 27 14.70 4.32 11.42
N ARG A 28 13.95 3.34 10.88
CA ARG A 28 12.95 3.56 9.84
C ARG A 28 11.69 4.25 10.40
N PRO A 29 10.99 5.03 9.56
CA PRO A 29 9.70 5.61 9.94
C PRO A 29 8.58 4.57 10.12
N TRP A 30 8.78 3.35 9.61
CA TRP A 30 7.88 2.21 9.73
C TRP A 30 8.62 1.02 10.36
N THR A 31 7.87 0.08 10.95
CA THR A 31 8.44 -1.07 11.67
C THR A 31 8.01 -2.40 11.07
N GLY A 32 8.97 -3.28 10.81
CA GLY A 32 8.75 -4.65 10.38
C GLY A 32 9.82 -5.10 9.38
N GLU A 33 9.66 -6.30 8.85
CA GLU A 33 10.60 -6.94 7.94
C GLU A 33 9.83 -7.47 6.74
N PHE A 34 10.25 -7.11 5.54
CA PHE A 34 9.73 -7.73 4.34
C PHE A 34 10.23 -9.17 4.22
N VAL A 35 9.35 -10.05 3.79
CA VAL A 35 9.68 -11.43 3.43
C VAL A 35 9.74 -11.52 1.92
N ASP A 36 10.78 -12.18 1.39
CA ASP A 36 10.86 -12.52 -0.03
C ASP A 36 9.79 -13.58 -0.36
N ILE A 37 8.92 -13.27 -1.32
CA ILE A 37 7.79 -14.13 -1.71
C ILE A 37 7.92 -14.67 -3.14
N GLY A 38 9.03 -14.43 -3.85
CA GLY A 38 9.12 -14.97 -5.20
C GLY A 38 10.38 -14.63 -5.98
N HIS A 39 10.83 -15.64 -6.73
CA HIS A 39 11.88 -15.53 -7.74
C HIS A 39 11.29 -15.90 -9.10
N GLY A 40 11.10 -14.90 -9.96
CA GLY A 40 10.58 -15.07 -11.32
C GLY A 40 11.11 -13.98 -12.26
N MET A 41 10.36 -13.63 -13.32
CA MET A 41 10.70 -12.49 -14.18
C MET A 41 10.66 -11.14 -13.42
N PHE A 42 9.92 -11.10 -12.32
CA PHE A 42 9.92 -10.05 -11.32
C PHE A 42 10.22 -10.67 -9.96
N ASP A 43 10.93 -9.93 -9.11
CA ASP A 43 11.10 -10.29 -7.71
C ASP A 43 9.94 -9.69 -6.90
N GLY A 44 9.58 -10.34 -5.79
CA GLY A 44 8.45 -9.94 -4.96
C GLY A 44 8.73 -10.02 -3.47
N TRP A 45 8.18 -9.08 -2.71
CA TRP A 45 8.30 -9.02 -1.25
C TRP A 45 6.97 -8.70 -0.61
N ALA A 46 6.69 -9.26 0.56
CA ALA A 46 5.48 -8.98 1.31
C ALA A 46 5.76 -8.65 2.78
N ILE A 47 4.87 -7.90 3.40
CA ILE A 47 4.88 -7.58 4.83
C ILE A 47 3.44 -7.38 5.32
N GLU A 48 3.18 -7.78 6.57
CA GLU A 48 1.92 -7.53 7.24
C GLU A 48 2.11 -6.60 8.44
N PHE A 49 1.22 -5.63 8.58
CA PHE A 49 1.21 -4.69 9.69
C PHE A 49 -0.01 -4.87 10.56
N VAL A 50 0.18 -5.11 11.86
CA VAL A 50 -0.92 -5.27 12.84
C VAL A 50 -1.56 -3.93 13.26
N ARG A 51 -0.92 -2.80 12.93
CA ARG A 51 -1.41 -1.45 13.24
C ARG A 51 -1.02 -0.46 12.15
N ARG A 52 -1.93 0.44 11.78
CA ARG A 52 -1.68 1.51 10.80
C ARG A 52 -0.48 2.39 11.14
N SER A 53 -0.33 2.76 12.41
CA SER A 53 0.81 3.57 12.88
C SER A 53 2.18 2.94 12.61
N ARG A 54 2.25 1.64 12.31
CA ARG A 54 3.51 0.94 12.03
C ARG A 54 3.96 1.00 10.59
N TRP A 55 3.08 1.39 9.66
CA TRP A 55 3.43 1.55 8.24
C TRP A 55 3.33 2.99 7.75
N ALA A 56 3.00 3.94 8.63
CA ALA A 56 3.11 5.37 8.35
C ALA A 56 4.51 5.71 7.82
N GLY A 57 4.58 6.43 6.71
CA GLY A 57 5.85 6.75 6.03
C GLY A 57 6.44 5.63 5.16
N LEU A 58 5.83 4.44 5.10
CA LEU A 58 6.30 3.35 4.21
C LEU A 58 6.27 3.78 2.75
N LEU A 59 5.16 4.34 2.26
CA LEU A 59 5.04 4.78 0.87
C LEU A 59 6.09 5.84 0.51
N GLY A 60 6.33 6.82 1.39
CA GLY A 60 7.37 7.82 1.20
C GLY A 60 8.79 7.22 1.22
N HIS A 61 9.04 6.23 2.08
CA HIS A 61 10.31 5.50 2.08
C HIS A 61 10.49 4.73 0.76
N LEU A 62 9.50 3.94 0.34
CA LEU A 62 9.52 3.22 -0.93
C LEU A 62 9.70 4.16 -2.13
N GLU A 63 9.06 5.33 -2.15
CA GLU A 63 9.25 6.35 -3.20
C GLU A 63 10.71 6.83 -3.29
N SER A 64 11.38 6.99 -2.14
CA SER A 64 12.76 7.49 -2.06
C SER A 64 13.85 6.47 -2.42
N LEU A 65 13.50 5.19 -2.56
CA LEU A 65 14.48 4.16 -2.87
C LEU A 65 14.99 4.32 -4.32
N PRO A 66 16.30 4.08 -4.58
CA PRO A 66 16.88 4.23 -5.90
C PRO A 66 16.59 2.99 -6.76
N TRP A 67 15.33 2.81 -7.14
CA TRP A 67 14.88 1.66 -7.94
C TRP A 67 15.65 1.56 -9.27
N PRO A 68 16.24 0.41 -9.63
CA PRO A 68 16.95 0.24 -10.90
C PRO A 68 16.03 0.37 -12.12
N SER A 69 14.79 -0.08 -11.98
CA SER A 69 13.73 0.02 -12.99
C SER A 69 12.43 0.56 -12.37
N PRO A 70 12.32 1.89 -12.11
CA PRO A 70 11.19 2.47 -11.38
C PRO A 70 9.83 2.17 -12.03
N HIS A 71 9.77 2.13 -13.36
CA HIS A 71 8.57 1.80 -14.14
C HIS A 71 8.04 0.37 -13.94
N THR A 72 8.80 -0.50 -13.27
CA THR A 72 8.37 -1.87 -12.94
C THR A 72 7.80 -1.98 -11.52
N VAL A 73 7.99 -0.95 -10.70
CA VAL A 73 7.59 -0.96 -9.28
C VAL A 73 6.08 -0.93 -9.19
N GLN A 74 5.53 -1.96 -8.58
CA GLN A 74 4.12 -2.05 -8.20
C GLN A 74 4.06 -2.34 -6.70
N VAL A 75 3.42 -1.46 -5.95
CA VAL A 75 3.15 -1.64 -4.53
C VAL A 75 1.66 -1.89 -4.38
N LEU A 76 1.29 -3.07 -3.91
CA LEU A 76 -0.08 -3.44 -3.63
C LEU A 76 -0.32 -3.30 -2.13
N ILE A 77 -1.39 -2.61 -1.74
CA ILE A 77 -1.77 -2.45 -0.33
C ILE A 77 -3.22 -2.88 -0.17
N HIS A 78 -3.47 -3.71 0.83
CA HIS A 78 -4.80 -4.14 1.23
C HIS A 78 -4.93 -4.00 2.75
N ASP A 79 -5.74 -3.04 3.19
CA ASP A 79 -6.21 -2.96 4.57
C ASP A 79 -7.39 -3.93 4.77
N GLU A 80 -7.62 -4.40 6.01
CA GLU A 80 -8.70 -5.35 6.31
C GLU A 80 -10.10 -4.89 5.90
N GLU A 81 -10.30 -3.59 5.73
CA GLU A 81 -11.57 -2.99 5.33
C GLU A 81 -11.67 -2.79 3.81
N ASP A 82 -10.58 -2.95 3.05
CA ASP A 82 -10.56 -2.81 1.59
C ASP A 82 -11.29 -3.99 0.91
N ASP A 83 -12.04 -3.72 -0.15
CA ASP A 83 -12.66 -4.78 -0.98
C ASP A 83 -11.65 -5.47 -1.91
N CYS A 84 -10.52 -4.81 -2.19
CA CYS A 84 -9.44 -5.32 -3.02
C CYS A 84 -8.13 -4.52 -2.79
N PHE A 85 -7.02 -5.06 -3.29
CA PHE A 85 -5.74 -4.34 -3.26
C PHE A 85 -5.81 -3.03 -4.05
N GLY A 86 -5.43 -1.93 -3.41
CA GLY A 86 -5.00 -0.73 -4.13
C GLY A 86 -3.63 -0.98 -4.78
N VAL A 87 -3.35 -0.28 -5.87
CA VAL A 87 -2.09 -0.42 -6.60
C VAL A 87 -1.42 0.95 -6.68
N TRP A 88 -0.17 1.03 -6.28
CA TRP A 88 0.69 2.20 -6.44
C TRP A 88 1.81 1.88 -7.42
N MET A 89 2.10 2.82 -8.30
CA MET A 89 3.17 2.70 -9.29
C MET A 89 3.98 4.00 -9.33
N ILE A 90 5.24 3.90 -9.74
CA ILE A 90 6.07 5.10 -9.92
C ILE A 90 5.74 5.76 -11.26
N HIS A 91 5.17 6.96 -11.21
CA HIS A 91 4.92 7.83 -12.35
C HIS A 91 5.63 9.17 -12.13
N ASP A 92 6.40 9.63 -13.12
CA ASP A 92 7.16 10.89 -13.04
C ASP A 92 8.03 11.01 -11.78
N GLY A 93 8.60 9.88 -11.34
CA GLY A 93 9.46 9.81 -10.15
C GLY A 93 8.71 9.82 -8.82
N ARG A 94 7.38 9.71 -8.82
CA ARG A 94 6.54 9.69 -7.62
C ARG A 94 5.74 8.41 -7.52
N LEU A 95 5.62 7.86 -6.32
CA LEU A 95 4.82 6.66 -6.06
C LEU A 95 3.36 7.09 -5.85
N VAL A 96 2.53 6.88 -6.87
CA VAL A 96 1.14 7.34 -6.89
C VAL A 96 0.18 6.18 -6.99
N GLU A 97 -0.99 6.31 -6.35
CA GLU A 97 -2.07 5.32 -6.48
C GLU A 97 -2.63 5.36 -7.90
N VAL A 98 -2.74 4.19 -8.53
CA VAL A 98 -3.33 4.01 -9.86
C VAL A 98 -4.83 3.77 -9.69
N PRO A 99 -5.70 4.62 -10.29
CA PRO A 99 -7.14 4.42 -10.22
C PRO A 99 -7.55 3.09 -10.88
N LEU A 100 -8.14 2.20 -10.10
CA LEU A 100 -8.69 0.95 -10.61
C LEU A 100 -10.13 1.17 -11.09
N PRO A 101 -10.52 0.65 -12.27
CA PRO A 101 -11.91 0.71 -12.70
C PRO A 101 -12.83 0.03 -11.68
N ARG A 102 -13.99 0.65 -11.45
CA ARG A 102 -15.03 0.15 -10.52
C ARG A 102 -14.60 0.16 -9.05
N THR A 103 -13.66 1.02 -8.68
CA THR A 103 -13.32 1.28 -7.28
C THR A 103 -13.40 2.76 -6.95
N ARG A 104 -13.55 3.07 -5.66
CA ARG A 104 -13.47 4.42 -5.10
C ARG A 104 -12.85 4.37 -3.72
N ARG A 105 -12.10 5.41 -3.33
CA ARG A 105 -11.65 5.59 -1.94
C ARG A 105 -12.76 6.26 -1.11
N ASP A 106 -13.15 5.59 -0.04
CA ASP A 106 -14.01 6.13 1.02
C ASP A 106 -13.16 6.54 2.22
N PHE A 107 -13.46 7.71 2.77
CA PHE A 107 -12.72 8.27 3.90
C PHE A 107 -13.66 8.40 5.09
N TRP A 108 -13.40 7.61 6.13
CA TRP A 108 -14.11 7.80 7.40
C TRP A 108 -13.62 9.08 8.06
N THR A 109 -14.57 9.96 8.35
CA THR A 109 -14.35 11.06 9.29
C THR A 109 -14.39 10.51 10.71
N ASN A 110 -13.44 10.93 11.55
CA ASN A 110 -13.50 10.63 12.97
C ASN A 110 -14.79 11.24 13.56
N HIS A 111 -15.63 10.42 14.20
CA HIS A 111 -16.92 10.85 14.74
C HIS A 111 -16.84 11.96 15.79
N TYR A 112 -15.70 12.12 16.47
CA TYR A 112 -15.51 13.13 17.52
C TYR A 112 -14.93 14.44 16.99
N THR A 113 -14.12 14.39 15.93
CA THR A 113 -13.44 15.60 15.40
C THR A 113 -14.01 16.05 14.06
N GLY A 114 -14.74 15.19 13.35
CA GLY A 114 -15.23 15.42 11.98
C GLY A 114 -14.12 15.46 10.93
N VAL A 115 -12.86 15.21 11.30
CA VAL A 115 -11.70 15.33 10.42
C VAL A 115 -11.35 13.95 9.84
N VAL A 116 -11.03 13.93 8.54
CA VAL A 116 -10.42 12.77 7.88
C VAL A 116 -8.97 12.67 8.35
N ASP A 117 -8.58 11.50 8.82
CA ASP A 117 -7.19 11.22 9.17
C ASP A 117 -6.30 11.36 7.91
N PRO A 118 -5.35 12.31 7.89
CA PRO A 118 -4.52 12.56 6.71
C PRO A 118 -3.58 11.39 6.37
N ASP A 119 -3.28 10.54 7.35
CA ASP A 119 -2.45 9.36 7.18
C ASP A 119 -3.28 8.11 6.81
N CYS A 120 -4.61 8.25 6.72
CA CYS A 120 -5.50 7.21 6.25
C CYS A 120 -5.55 7.22 4.72
N PRO A 121 -5.10 6.16 4.03
CA PRO A 121 -5.22 6.06 2.57
C PRO A 121 -6.69 5.97 2.09
N GLY A 122 -7.65 5.91 3.02
CA GLY A 122 -9.06 5.60 2.76
C GLY A 122 -9.27 4.11 2.59
N ILE A 123 -10.53 3.70 2.46
CA ILE A 123 -10.92 2.33 2.15
C ILE A 123 -11.23 2.24 0.66
N LEU A 124 -10.65 1.26 -0.01
CA LEU A 124 -10.95 0.97 -1.39
C LEU A 124 -12.20 0.11 -1.47
N VAL A 125 -13.31 0.71 -1.89
CA VAL A 125 -14.58 0.01 -2.06
C VAL A 125 -14.88 -0.24 -3.53
N ARG A 126 -15.51 -1.37 -3.85
CA ARG A 126 -16.01 -1.69 -5.19
C ARG A 126 -17.33 -0.97 -5.45
N THR A 127 -17.42 -0.30 -6.59
CA THR A 127 -18.65 0.38 -7.02
C THR A 127 -19.63 -0.56 -7.73
N ASP A 128 -19.23 -1.79 -8.04
CA ASP A 128 -20.04 -2.81 -8.70
C ASP A 128 -20.44 -3.98 -7.76
N GLY A 129 -20.22 -3.81 -6.46
CA GLY A 129 -20.64 -4.77 -5.43
C GLY A 129 -22.14 -4.69 -5.10
N PRO A 130 -22.67 -5.63 -4.29
CA PRO A 130 -24.10 -5.66 -3.93
C PRO A 130 -24.62 -4.40 -3.23
N PHE A 131 -23.73 -3.54 -2.71
CA PHE A 131 -24.05 -2.24 -2.11
C PHE A 131 -23.85 -1.04 -3.05
N GLY A 132 -23.32 -1.26 -4.27
CA GLY A 132 -22.99 -0.21 -5.24
C GLY A 132 -24.16 0.30 -6.09
N GLY A 133 -25.40 -0.12 -5.79
CA GLY A 133 -26.59 0.20 -6.58
C GLY A 133 -27.73 0.92 -5.85
N ALA A 134 -27.57 1.32 -4.59
CA ALA A 134 -28.60 2.04 -3.85
C ALA A 134 -28.32 3.55 -3.88
N GLY A 135 -28.42 4.18 -5.05
CA GLY A 135 -28.08 5.59 -5.13
C GLY A 135 -28.43 6.36 -6.39
N GLU A 136 -29.11 5.80 -7.39
CA GLU A 136 -29.66 6.60 -8.49
C GLU A 136 -31.00 6.00 -8.94
N GLY A 137 -32.09 6.68 -8.56
CA GLY A 137 -33.47 6.44 -8.98
C GLY A 137 -34.27 7.73 -8.84
#